data_AF-A0A645HYP2-F1
#
_entry.id   AF-A0A645HYP2-F1
#
_cell.length_a   1.000
_cell.length_b   1.000
_cell.length_c   1.000
_cell.angle_alpha   90.00
_cell.angle_beta   90.00
_cell.angle_gamma   90.00
#
_symmetry.space_group_name_H-M   'P 1'
#
loop_
_entity.id
_entity.type
_entity.pdbx_description
1 polymer ?
#
loop_
_entity_poly.entity_id
_entity_poly.type
_entity_poly.pdbx_seq_one_letter_code
_entity_poly.pdbx_strand_id
1 'polypeptide(L)' 'MGGPIGLLEAGDQITIDIPGRKLSVAVSDEELARRKARFQPPAAKSDSPYLLRYSKSVTGVWEGAVLN' A
#
# COMPACT_ATOMS: atom_id res chain seq x y z
N MET A 1 4.33 -4.85 -1.61
CA MET A 1 3.05 -5.33 -1.04
C MET A 1 1.93 -4.46 -1.61
N GLY A 2 0.98 -5.06 -2.35
CA GLY A 2 -0.17 -4.37 -2.96
C GLY A 2 -1.35 -4.29 -1.99
N GLY A 3 -1.23 -3.47 -0.94
CA GLY A 3 -2.34 -3.18 -0.03
C GLY A 3 -3.42 -2.32 -0.72
N PRO A 4 -4.61 -2.14 -0.10
CA PRO A 4 -5.73 -1.44 -0.71
C PRO A 4 -5.39 -0.05 -1.26
N ILE A 5 -4.51 0.70 -0.58
CA ILE A 5 -4.07 2.03 -1.00
C ILE A 5 -3.36 2.04 -2.37
N GLY A 6 -2.67 0.95 -2.73
CA GLY A 6 -1.98 0.83 -4.02
C GLY A 6 -2.90 0.47 -5.18
N LEU A 7 -4.19 0.24 -4.92
CA LEU A 7 -5.21 -0.16 -5.91
C LEU A 7 -6.23 0.94 -6.19
N LEU A 8 -6.07 2.11 -5.56
CA LEU A 8 -6.98 3.24 -5.73
C LEU A 8 -6.74 3.91 -7.09
N GLU A 9 -7.81 4.38 -7.69
CA GLU A 9 -7.83 5.08 -8.97
C GLU A 9 -8.41 6.49 -8.78
N ALA A 10 -8.12 7.41 -9.70
CA ALA A 10 -8.65 8.76 -9.64
C ALA A 10 -10.18 8.75 -9.72
N GLY A 11 -10.84 9.41 -8.76
CA GLY A 11 -12.30 9.45 -8.66
C GLY A 11 -12.89 8.49 -7.63
N ASP A 12 -12.10 7.59 -7.04
CA ASP A 12 -12.57 6.77 -5.92
C ASP A 12 -12.91 7.66 -4.71
N GLN A 13 -14.11 7.46 -4.14
CA GLN A 13 -14.55 8.21 -2.97
C GLN A 13 -13.92 7.63 -1.69
N ILE A 14 -13.20 8.48 -0.95
CA ILE A 14 -12.56 8.13 0.31
C ILE A 14 -13.32 8.79 1.46
N THR A 15 -13.62 8.01 2.50
CA THR A 15 -14.23 8.49 3.74
C THR A 15 -13.21 8.47 4.86
N ILE A 16 -13.02 9.62 5.49
CA ILE A 16 -12.18 9.79 6.68
C ILE A 16 -13.10 10.03 7.88
N ASP A 17 -13.21 9.04 8.76
CA ASP A 17 -13.95 9.16 10.01
C ASP A 17 -12.95 9.37 11.16
N ILE A 18 -12.83 10.64 11.59
CA ILE A 18 -11.91 11.04 12.65
C ILE A 18 -12.37 10.47 14.01
N PRO A 19 -13.64 10.65 14.45
CA PRO A 19 -14.11 10.04 15.69
C PRO A 19 -13.99 8.51 15.70
N GLY A 20 -14.34 7.85 14.60
CA GLY A 20 -14.28 6.40 14.45
C GLY A 20 -12.89 5.83 14.15
N ARG A 21 -11.88 6.68 13.97
CA ARG A 21 -10.50 6.31 13.58
C ARG A 21 -10.45 5.37 12.38
N LYS A 22 -11.33 5.60 11.41
CA LYS A 22 -11.52 4.73 10.26
C LYS A 22 -11.24 5.47 8.96
N LEU A 23 -10.50 4.81 8.09
CA LEU A 23 -10.28 5.22 6.71
C LEU A 23 -10.87 4.13 5.82
N SER A 24 -11.78 4.49 4.93
CA SER A 24 -12.41 3.55 4.01
C SER A 24 -12.56 4.15 2.61
N VAL A 25 -12.65 3.28 1.62
CA VAL A 25 -12.92 3.66 0.23
C VAL A 25 -14.26 3.06 -0.21
N ALA A 26 -15.06 3.81 -0.97
CA ALA A 26 -16.31 3.34 -1.56
C ALA A 26 -16.07 2.53 -2.84
N VAL A 27 -15.28 1.46 -2.73
CA VAL A 27 -14.99 0.51 -3.82
C VAL A 27 -15.29 -0.89 -3.29
N SER A 28 -15.97 -1.72 -4.07
CA SER A 28 -16.33 -3.07 -3.64
C SER A 28 -15.11 -3.99 -3.59
N ASP A 29 -15.20 -5.07 -2.79
CA ASP A 29 -14.11 -6.04 -2.67
C ASP A 29 -13.83 -6.75 -3.99
N GLU A 30 -14.85 -6.99 -4.82
CA GLU A 30 -14.69 -7.58 -6.16
C GLU A 30 -13.89 -6.66 -7.09
N GLU A 31 -14.14 -5.36 -7.02
CA GLU A 31 -13.40 -4.37 -7.81
C GLU A 31 -11.95 -4.28 -7.35
N LEU A 32 -11.72 -4.21 -6.04
CA LEU A 32 -10.37 -4.23 -5.48
C LEU A 32 -9.62 -5.51 -5.87
N ALA A 33 -10.28 -6.67 -5.86
CA ALA A 33 -9.69 -7.93 -6.32
C ALA A 33 -9.31 -7.88 -7.82
N ARG A 34 -10.18 -7.31 -8.66
CA ARG A 34 -9.91 -7.12 -10.09
C ARG A 34 -8.74 -6.17 -10.35
N ARG A 35 -8.64 -5.08 -9.59
CA ARG A 35 -7.50 -4.15 -9.67
C ARG A 35 -6.22 -4.82 -9.17
N LYS A 36 -6.29 -5.59 -8.09
CA LYS A 36 -5.16 -6.36 -7.54
C LYS A 36 -4.60 -7.36 -8.54
N ALA A 37 -5.45 -8.04 -9.32
CA ALA A 37 -5.02 -8.97 -10.36
C ALA A 37 -4.20 -8.30 -11.48
N ARG A 38 -4.39 -7.00 -11.70
CA ARG A 38 -3.66 -6.19 -12.69
C ARG A 38 -2.51 -5.40 -12.08
N PHE A 39 -2.35 -5.42 -10.75
CA PHE A 39 -1.38 -4.61 -10.04
C PHE A 39 0.04 -5.11 -10.29
N GLN A 40 0.88 -4.24 -10.84
CA GLN A 40 2.32 -4.47 -10.94
C GLN A 40 3.03 -3.51 -9.98
N PRO A 41 3.82 -4.02 -9.01
CA PRO A 41 4.55 -3.14 -8.12
C PRO A 41 5.57 -2.31 -8.91
N PRO A 42 5.75 -1.02 -8.57
CA PRO A 42 6.72 -0.18 -9.25
C PRO A 42 8.14 -0.72 -9.05
N ALA A 43 9.00 -0.47 -10.04
CA ALA A 43 10.42 -0.79 -9.93
C ALA A 43 11.07 -0.03 -8.77
N ALA A 44 12.18 -0.57 -8.27
CA ALA A 44 12.98 0.11 -7.26
C ALA A 44 13.43 1.48 -7.78
N LYS A 45 13.29 2.52 -6.95
CA LYS A 45 13.66 3.89 -7.33
C LYS A 45 15.17 4.17 -7.20
N SER A 46 15.94 3.22 -6.68
CA SER A 46 17.37 3.41 -6.42
C SER A 46 18.15 2.12 -6.61
N ASP A 47 19.34 2.27 -7.20
CA ASP A 47 20.31 1.20 -7.35
C ASP A 47 21.30 1.11 -6.16
N SER A 48 21.09 1.93 -5.12
CA SER A 48 21.93 1.91 -3.93
C SER A 48 21.85 0.55 -3.23
N PRO A 49 22.98 -0.16 -3.04
CA PRO A 49 22.98 -1.45 -2.37
C PRO A 49 22.39 -1.39 -0.95
N TYR A 50 22.60 -0.28 -0.25
CA TYR A 50 22.06 -0.07 1.10
C TYR A 50 20.54 0.11 1.09
N LEU A 51 19.99 0.87 0.14
CA LEU A 51 18.55 1.07 0.03
C LEU A 51 17.84 -0.19 -0.48
N LEU A 52 18.49 -0.95 -1.35
CA LEU A 52 18.00 -2.26 -1.76
C LEU A 52 17.96 -3.23 -0.57
N ARG A 53 19.02 -3.27 0.26
CA ARG A 53 19.02 -4.05 1.50
C ARG A 53 17.89 -3.62 2.44
N TYR A 54 17.75 -2.32 2.69
CA TYR A 54 16.70 -1.76 3.54
C TYR A 54 15.30 -2.18 3.06
N SER A 55 15.00 -1.99 1.77
CA SER A 55 13.68 -2.32 1.19
C SER A 55 13.28 -3.79 1.31
N LYS A 56 14.27 -4.70 1.43
CA LYS A 56 14.06 -6.15 1.56
C LYS A 56 13.94 -6.61 3.02
N SER A 57 14.51 -5.85 3.97
CA SER A 57 14.64 -6.26 5.38
C SER A 57 13.74 -5.47 6.34
N VAL A 58 13.19 -4.34 5.92
CA VAL A 58 12.34 -3.50 6.77
C VAL A 58 10.98 -4.14 7.06
N THR A 59 10.53 -4.07 8.31
CA THR A 59 9.19 -4.51 8.75
C THR A 59 8.11 -3.47 8.46
N GLY A 60 6.84 -3.82 8.72
CA GLY A 60 5.72 -2.89 8.57
C GLY A 60 5.87 -1.65 9.45
N VAL A 61 5.26 -0.54 9.05
CA VAL A 61 5.28 0.71 9.83
C VAL A 61 4.65 0.52 11.22
N TRP A 62 3.62 -0.32 11.32
CA TRP A 62 2.99 -0.67 12.60
C TRP A 62 3.89 -1.55 13.50
N GLU A 63 4.93 -2.17 12.95
CA GLU A 63 5.97 -2.91 13.68
C GLU A 63 7.19 -2.02 13.99
N GLY A 64 7.14 -0.73 13.66
CA GLY A 64 8.20 0.24 13.93
C GLY A 64 9.25 0.38 12.82
N ALA A 65 9.03 -0.21 11.64
CA ALA A 65 9.95 -0.15 10.50
C ALA A 65 11.40 -0.53 10.86
N VAL A 66 11.54 -1.56 11.71
CA VAL A 66 12.83 -2.11 12.13
C VAL A 66 13.37 -3.08 11.08
N LEU A 67 14.66 -3.40 11.16
CA LEU A 67 15.29 -4.38 10.27
C LEU A 67 15.26 -5.76 10.90
N ASN A 68 14.81 -6.74 10.11
CA ASN A 68 14.97 -8.16 10.41
C ASN A 68 16.30 -8.72 9.88
#